data_AF-A0A4W3GIQ7-F1
#
_entry.id   AF-A0A4W3GIQ7-F1
#
_cell.length_a   1.000
_cell.length_b   1.000
_cell.length_c   1.000
_cell.angle_alpha   90.00
_cell.angle_beta   90.00
_cell.angle_gamma   90.00
#
_symmetry.space_group_name_H-M   'P 1'
#
loop_
_entity.id
_entity.type
_entity.pdbx_description
1 polymer ?
#
loop_
_entity_poly.entity_id
_entity_poly.type
_entity_poly.pdbx_seq_one_letter_code
_entity_poly.pdbx_strand_id
1 'polypeptide(L)'
;MYLAGGNPPKLVNGDSRCVGRVELYYYDTWRTVCGETLNMEMAEYICNYLGCGFAVSVSSNARFGEGSGPVVGRPDCGHGQDGGIFCSDPLQKAIISLKTDSPFFVGGESAQISCSGNYPGSIFSLYIDGKFLISRTTQENIHTSNFTLSDFSAGNYTCKYTTHIDGREFTSPESERVGIYLWGKIWV
;
A
#
# COMPACT_ATOMS: atom_id res chain seq x y z
N MET A 1 -12.41 15.92 15.16
CA MET A 1 -13.82 15.94 14.70
C MET A 1 -14.25 14.50 14.55
N TYR A 2 -15.10 13.98 15.45
CA TYR A 2 -15.61 12.62 15.34
C TYR A 2 -16.65 12.61 14.21
N LEU A 3 -16.55 11.65 13.28
CA LEU A 3 -17.58 11.42 12.26
C LEU A 3 -18.87 10.96 12.97
N ALA A 4 -19.65 11.93 13.44
CA ALA A 4 -20.86 11.72 14.20
C ALA A 4 -22.02 11.46 13.22
N GLY A 5 -22.11 10.22 12.75
CA GLY A 5 -23.20 9.76 11.90
C GLY A 5 -22.81 8.39 11.39
N GLY A 6 -23.65 7.37 11.60
CA GLY A 6 -23.34 5.98 11.25
C GLY A 6 -23.13 5.72 9.74
N ASN A 7 -23.01 6.76 8.93
CA ASN A 7 -22.77 6.69 7.50
C ASN A 7 -21.29 6.95 7.18
N PRO A 8 -20.69 6.12 6.32
CA PRO A 8 -19.31 6.24 5.93
C PRO A 8 -19.08 7.54 5.13
N PRO A 9 -17.88 8.17 5.21
CA PRO A 9 -17.49 9.21 4.25
C PRO A 9 -17.53 8.64 2.83
N LYS A 10 -17.64 9.50 1.82
CA LYS A 10 -17.47 9.08 0.42
C LYS A 10 -16.56 10.03 -0.34
N LEU A 11 -15.91 9.49 -1.36
CA LEU A 11 -15.12 10.23 -2.33
C LEU A 11 -15.91 10.34 -3.63
N VAL A 12 -16.10 11.55 -4.12
CA VAL A 12 -16.93 11.85 -5.28
C VAL A 12 -16.09 12.45 -6.40
N ASN A 13 -16.40 12.12 -7.65
CA ASN A 13 -15.81 12.68 -8.86
C ASN A 13 -14.28 12.55 -8.97
N GLY A 14 -13.69 11.45 -8.47
CA GLY A 14 -12.33 11.06 -8.83
C GLY A 14 -12.31 9.90 -9.81
N ASP A 15 -11.12 9.60 -10.33
CA ASP A 15 -10.89 8.54 -11.33
C ASP A 15 -11.00 7.12 -10.74
N SER A 16 -11.08 6.99 -9.42
CA SER A 16 -11.29 5.73 -8.71
C SER A 16 -12.09 5.95 -7.42
N ARG A 17 -12.50 4.86 -6.76
CA ARG A 17 -13.18 4.92 -5.46
C ARG A 17 -12.29 5.48 -4.32
N CYS A 18 -10.99 5.61 -4.57
CA CYS A 18 -9.97 6.01 -3.60
C CYS A 18 -9.44 7.42 -3.83
N VAL A 19 -10.06 8.16 -4.75
CA VAL A 19 -9.68 9.53 -5.08
C VAL A 19 -10.97 10.34 -5.25
N GLY A 20 -11.02 11.57 -4.74
CA GLY A 20 -12.16 12.45 -4.99
C GLY A 20 -12.40 13.54 -3.94
N ARG A 21 -13.44 14.33 -4.19
CA ARG A 21 -13.98 15.31 -3.22
C ARG A 21 -14.51 14.57 -2.01
N VAL A 22 -14.19 15.06 -0.81
CA VAL A 22 -14.67 14.50 0.44
C VAL A 22 -16.10 14.99 0.71
N GLU A 23 -17.02 14.04 0.85
CA GLU A 23 -18.37 14.33 1.32
C GLU A 23 -18.66 13.51 2.59
N LEU A 24 -19.18 14.20 3.60
CA LEU A 24 -19.57 13.63 4.90
C LEU A 24 -21.08 13.70 5.04
N TYR A 25 -21.68 12.68 5.64
CA TYR A 25 -23.12 12.66 5.91
C TYR A 25 -23.41 13.10 7.35
N TYR A 26 -24.10 14.22 7.51
CA TYR A 26 -24.42 14.79 8.82
C TYR A 26 -25.70 15.63 8.77
N TYR A 27 -26.56 15.50 9.79
CA TYR A 27 -27.90 16.11 9.83
C TYR A 27 -28.69 15.87 8.54
N ASP A 28 -28.89 14.59 8.22
CA ASP A 28 -29.68 14.09 7.07
C ASP A 28 -29.29 14.63 5.69
N THR A 29 -28.08 15.19 5.57
CA THR A 29 -27.59 15.83 4.35
C THR A 29 -26.15 15.44 4.08
N TRP A 30 -25.82 15.26 2.79
CA TRP A 30 -24.43 15.23 2.35
C TRP A 30 -23.86 16.64 2.36
N ARG A 31 -22.63 16.75 2.86
CA ARG A 31 -21.93 18.03 3.00
C ARG A 31 -20.52 17.88 2.48
N THR A 32 -20.04 18.91 1.80
CA THR A 32 -18.64 18.96 1.37
C THR A 32 -17.76 19.40 2.53
N VAL A 33 -16.48 19.07 2.47
CA VAL A 33 -15.50 19.53 3.46
C VAL A 33 -14.70 20.67 2.87
N CYS A 34 -14.53 21.75 3.62
CA CYS A 34 -13.67 22.85 3.23
C CYS A 34 -12.22 22.39 3.08
N GLY A 35 -11.63 22.65 1.92
CA GLY A 35 -10.25 22.31 1.58
C GLY A 35 -9.20 22.89 2.50
N GLU A 36 -9.43 24.08 3.07
CA GLU A 36 -8.54 24.69 4.06
C GLU A 36 -8.57 23.99 5.42
N THR A 37 -9.66 23.26 5.71
CA THR A 37 -9.82 22.49 6.96
C THR A 37 -9.35 21.04 6.80
N LEU A 38 -9.35 20.53 5.57
CA LEU A 38 -8.95 19.18 5.22
C LEU A 38 -7.44 19.03 5.30
N ASN A 39 -6.96 18.23 6.26
CA ASN A 39 -5.53 17.98 6.47
C ASN A 39 -5.16 16.50 6.24
N MET A 40 -3.86 16.20 6.25
CA MET A 40 -3.36 14.83 6.01
C MET A 40 -3.84 13.82 7.05
N GLU A 41 -4.05 14.22 8.30
CA GLU A 41 -4.56 13.33 9.36
C GLU A 41 -6.00 12.90 9.09
N MET A 42 -6.87 13.84 8.70
CA MET A 42 -8.23 13.54 8.28
C MET A 42 -8.24 12.67 7.02
N ALA A 43 -7.40 12.98 6.04
CA ALA A 43 -7.27 12.18 4.83
C ALA A 43 -6.84 10.74 5.16
N GLU A 44 -5.86 10.55 6.06
CA GLU A 44 -5.38 9.23 6.47
C GLU A 44 -6.50 8.41 7.11
N TYR A 45 -7.28 9.04 7.99
CA TYR A 45 -8.46 8.40 8.58
C TYR A 45 -9.47 7.98 7.50
N ILE A 46 -9.81 8.87 6.56
CA ILE A 46 -10.80 8.58 5.50
C ILE A 46 -10.29 7.47 4.57
N CYS A 47 -9.03 7.53 4.13
CA CYS A 47 -8.43 6.52 3.26
C CYS A 47 -8.43 5.14 3.92
N ASN A 48 -8.06 5.06 5.20
CA ASN A 48 -8.08 3.83 5.97
C ASN A 48 -9.52 3.31 6.13
N TYR A 49 -10.45 4.19 6.53
CA TYR A 49 -11.86 3.84 6.71
C TYR A 49 -12.47 3.25 5.42
N LEU A 50 -12.11 3.78 4.26
CA LEU A 50 -12.59 3.31 2.95
C LEU A 50 -11.86 2.07 2.40
N GLY A 51 -10.85 1.58 3.10
CA GLY A 51 -10.00 0.47 2.64
C GLY A 51 -9.20 0.85 1.39
N CYS A 52 -8.80 2.11 1.28
CA CYS A 52 -8.02 2.69 0.18
C CYS A 52 -6.55 2.88 0.56
N GLY A 53 -6.05 2.11 1.53
CA GLY A 53 -4.68 2.30 2.00
C GLY A 53 -4.51 3.63 2.75
N PHE A 54 -3.56 4.44 2.33
CA PHE A 54 -3.07 5.61 3.05
C PHE A 54 -3.31 6.91 2.29
N ALA A 55 -3.23 8.04 3.00
CA ALA A 55 -3.37 9.34 2.35
C ALA A 55 -2.09 9.72 1.60
N VAL A 56 -2.26 10.10 0.34
CA VAL A 56 -1.20 10.61 -0.53
C VAL A 56 -1.17 12.13 -0.48
N SER A 57 -2.30 12.78 -0.77
CA SER A 57 -2.38 14.24 -0.74
C SER A 57 -3.79 14.75 -0.49
N VAL A 58 -3.88 16.03 -0.15
CA VAL A 58 -5.13 16.80 -0.03
C VAL A 58 -5.15 17.93 -1.07
N SER A 59 -6.32 18.27 -1.57
CA SER A 59 -6.55 19.42 -2.47
C SER A 59 -7.57 20.36 -1.86
N SER A 60 -7.38 21.67 -2.02
CA SER A 60 -8.23 22.70 -1.40
C SER A 60 -8.97 23.62 -2.36
N ASN A 61 -8.95 23.30 -3.65
CA ASN A 61 -9.39 24.18 -4.73
C ASN A 61 -10.42 23.51 -5.65
N ALA A 62 -11.31 22.69 -5.09
CA ALA A 62 -12.35 21.97 -5.83
C ALA A 62 -11.81 21.17 -7.03
N ARG A 63 -10.64 20.53 -6.86
CA ARG A 63 -9.96 19.78 -7.93
C ARG A 63 -10.83 18.70 -8.59
N PHE A 64 -11.79 18.16 -7.85
CA PHE A 64 -12.74 17.12 -8.30
C PHE A 64 -14.12 17.71 -8.66
N GLY A 65 -14.16 19.00 -8.96
CA GLY A 65 -15.37 19.77 -9.15
C GLY A 65 -16.00 20.20 -7.83
N GLU A 66 -16.88 21.19 -7.97
CA GLU A 66 -17.69 21.74 -6.89
C GLU A 66 -18.79 20.76 -6.48
N GLY A 67 -19.01 20.62 -5.18
CA GLY A 67 -20.18 19.93 -4.66
C GLY A 67 -21.39 20.85 -4.59
N SER A 68 -22.33 20.46 -3.74
CA SER A 68 -23.54 21.26 -3.49
C SER A 68 -23.99 21.07 -2.05
N GLY A 69 -24.82 22.00 -1.57
CA GLY A 69 -25.35 21.96 -0.21
C GLY A 69 -24.40 22.56 0.82
N PRO A 70 -24.51 22.19 2.10
CA PRO A 70 -23.71 22.81 3.15
C PRO A 70 -22.23 22.41 3.06
N VAL A 71 -21.34 23.37 3.36
CA VAL A 71 -19.90 23.14 3.53
C VAL A 71 -19.58 23.01 5.02
N VAL A 72 -18.73 22.04 5.38
CA VAL A 72 -18.22 21.84 6.74
C VAL A 72 -16.80 22.39 6.82
N GLY A 73 -16.52 23.23 7.81
CA GLY A 73 -15.19 23.79 8.06
C GLY A 73 -15.25 25.29 8.33
N ARG A 74 -14.38 26.05 7.65
CA ARG A 74 -14.28 27.51 7.82
C ARG A 74 -15.58 28.23 7.39
N PRO A 75 -16.04 29.29 8.12
CA PRO A 75 -17.32 29.96 7.87
C PRO A 75 -17.50 30.58 6.48
N ASP A 76 -16.42 31.02 5.84
CA ASP A 76 -16.45 31.68 4.53
C ASP A 76 -16.09 30.73 3.37
N CYS A 77 -16.05 29.43 3.64
CA CYS A 77 -15.64 28.44 2.66
C CYS A 77 -16.79 28.10 1.71
N GLY A 78 -16.60 28.37 0.43
CA GLY A 78 -17.52 28.00 -0.64
C GLY A 78 -17.10 26.75 -1.40
N HIS A 79 -17.93 26.32 -2.34
CA HIS A 79 -17.66 25.10 -3.11
C HIS A 79 -16.42 25.17 -4.01
N GLY A 80 -15.99 26.37 -4.43
CA GLY A 80 -14.71 26.56 -5.13
C GLY A 80 -13.48 26.19 -4.30
N GLN A 81 -13.65 25.97 -3.00
CA GLN A 81 -12.62 25.50 -2.07
C GLN A 81 -12.90 24.09 -1.53
N ASP A 82 -13.81 23.34 -2.17
CA ASP A 82 -14.14 22.00 -1.70
C ASP A 82 -12.90 21.11 -1.68
N GLY A 83 -12.75 20.44 -0.55
CA GLY A 83 -11.64 19.59 -0.20
C GLY A 83 -11.75 18.25 -0.89
N GLY A 84 -10.61 17.80 -1.43
CA GLY A 84 -10.48 16.47 -2.00
C GLY A 84 -9.27 15.75 -1.43
N ILE A 85 -9.29 14.43 -1.50
CA ILE A 85 -8.16 13.59 -1.11
C ILE A 85 -7.77 12.64 -2.24
N PHE A 86 -6.49 12.31 -2.24
CA PHE A 86 -5.91 11.22 -3.01
C PHE A 86 -5.47 10.17 -2.01
N CYS A 87 -6.13 9.02 -2.00
CA CYS A 87 -5.63 7.85 -1.31
C CYS A 87 -4.76 7.03 -2.25
N SER A 88 -3.94 6.18 -1.68
CA SER A 88 -3.26 5.12 -2.42
C SER A 88 -4.24 3.97 -2.73
N ASP A 89 -3.70 2.87 -3.20
CA ASP A 89 -4.35 1.57 -3.12
C ASP A 89 -3.84 0.86 -1.86
N PRO A 90 -4.60 -0.05 -1.25
CA PRO A 90 -4.09 -0.83 -0.14
C PRO A 90 -2.86 -1.63 -0.58
N LEU A 91 -1.79 -1.58 0.23
CA LEU A 91 -0.63 -2.46 0.05
C LEU A 91 -1.08 -3.91 0.21
N GLN A 92 -0.87 -4.70 -0.84
CA GLN A 92 -1.19 -6.12 -0.81
C GLN A 92 -0.06 -6.92 -0.13
N LYS A 93 -0.42 -8.07 0.44
CA LYS A 93 0.58 -9.00 0.97
C LYS A 93 1.53 -9.42 -0.16
N ALA A 94 2.83 -9.35 0.09
CA ALA A 94 3.81 -9.77 -0.91
C ALA A 94 3.64 -11.25 -1.26
N ILE A 95 3.79 -11.59 -2.54
CA ILE A 95 3.66 -12.97 -3.03
C ILE A 95 5.07 -13.50 -3.26
N ILE A 96 5.46 -14.51 -2.48
CA ILE A 96 6.73 -15.21 -2.65
C ILE A 96 6.50 -16.53 -3.41
N SER A 97 7.40 -16.89 -4.31
CA SER A 97 7.37 -18.19 -4.99
C SER A 97 8.79 -18.72 -5.21
N LEU A 98 8.94 -20.03 -5.03
CA LEU A 98 10.14 -20.74 -5.46
C LEU A 98 9.97 -21.08 -6.94
N LYS A 99 10.98 -20.78 -7.76
CA LYS A 99 10.97 -21.05 -9.22
C LYS A 99 11.53 -22.44 -9.57
N THR A 100 11.47 -23.38 -8.63
CA THR A 100 11.89 -24.77 -8.81
C THR A 100 10.78 -25.70 -8.35
N ASP A 101 10.69 -26.88 -8.97
CA ASP A 101 9.66 -27.89 -8.64
C ASP A 101 9.93 -28.61 -7.31
N SER A 102 11.17 -28.51 -6.78
CA SER A 102 11.60 -29.13 -5.53
C SER A 102 12.11 -28.08 -4.53
N PRO A 103 11.73 -28.15 -3.25
CA PRO A 103 12.30 -27.35 -2.17
C PRO A 103 13.57 -27.98 -1.56
N PHE A 104 13.95 -29.18 -2.03
CA PHE A 104 15.17 -29.88 -1.61
C PHE A 104 16.30 -29.57 -2.57
N PHE A 105 17.41 -29.09 -2.03
CA PHE A 105 18.58 -28.73 -2.82
C PHE A 105 19.84 -29.44 -2.31
N VAL A 106 20.78 -29.68 -3.23
CA VAL A 106 22.12 -30.21 -2.94
C VAL A 106 23.12 -29.05 -2.86
N GLY A 107 24.18 -29.20 -2.06
CA GLY A 107 25.24 -28.20 -1.98
C GLY A 107 25.84 -27.88 -3.36
N GLY A 108 25.82 -26.61 -3.74
CA GLY A 108 26.28 -26.10 -5.04
C GLY A 108 25.17 -25.80 -6.05
N GLU A 109 23.91 -26.14 -5.76
CA GLU A 109 22.77 -25.67 -6.54
C GLU A 109 22.47 -24.19 -6.27
N SER A 110 21.68 -23.56 -7.14
CA SER A 110 21.18 -22.20 -6.90
C SER A 110 19.66 -22.20 -6.83
N ALA A 111 19.12 -21.54 -5.81
CA ALA A 111 17.68 -21.38 -5.67
C ALA A 111 17.26 -20.05 -6.30
N GLN A 112 16.15 -20.05 -7.04
CA GLN A 112 15.53 -18.84 -7.58
C GLN A 112 14.22 -18.56 -6.83
N ILE A 113 14.19 -17.45 -6.10
CA ILE A 113 13.00 -16.97 -5.40
C ILE A 113 12.48 -15.74 -6.12
N SER A 114 11.18 -15.70 -6.36
CA SER A 114 10.49 -14.53 -6.91
C SER A 114 9.62 -13.91 -5.84
N CYS A 115 9.69 -12.58 -5.69
CA CYS A 115 8.83 -11.81 -4.80
C CYS A 115 8.08 -10.76 -5.63
N SER A 116 6.76 -10.75 -5.52
CA SER A 116 5.86 -9.87 -6.29
C SER A 116 4.99 -9.02 -5.37
N GLY A 117 4.63 -7.81 -5.84
CA GLY A 117 3.78 -6.86 -5.13
C GLY A 117 2.91 -6.02 -6.06
N ASN A 118 1.94 -5.28 -5.51
CA ASN A 118 1.03 -4.44 -6.32
C ASN A 118 1.60 -3.06 -6.69
N TYR A 119 2.75 -2.66 -6.13
CA TYR A 119 3.42 -1.40 -6.44
C TYR A 119 4.67 -1.63 -7.28
N PRO A 120 4.71 -1.18 -8.54
CA PRO A 120 5.89 -1.32 -9.38
C PRO A 120 6.99 -0.33 -8.97
N GLY A 121 8.23 -0.62 -9.36
CA GLY A 121 9.38 0.20 -8.96
C GLY A 121 9.76 0.08 -7.47
N SER A 122 9.09 -0.80 -6.73
CA SER A 122 9.35 -1.01 -5.31
C SER A 122 10.71 -1.66 -5.06
N ILE A 123 11.20 -1.50 -3.83
CA ILE A 123 12.34 -2.21 -3.28
C ILE A 123 11.84 -3.50 -2.65
N PHE A 124 12.20 -4.64 -3.21
CA PHE A 124 11.85 -5.95 -2.68
C PHE A 124 12.96 -6.46 -1.78
N SER A 125 12.61 -6.87 -0.56
CA SER A 125 13.54 -7.36 0.46
C SER A 125 13.20 -8.81 0.82
N LEU A 126 14.22 -9.66 0.82
CA LEU A 126 14.14 -11.08 1.17
C LEU A 126 14.69 -11.30 2.59
N TYR A 127 14.05 -12.19 3.34
CA TYR A 127 14.39 -12.54 4.71
C TYR A 127 14.50 -14.06 4.86
N ILE A 128 15.34 -14.54 5.79
CA ILE A 128 15.39 -15.93 6.24
C ILE A 128 15.19 -16.00 7.74
N ASP A 129 14.21 -16.78 8.19
CA ASP A 129 13.85 -16.92 9.60
C ASP A 129 13.75 -15.57 10.33
N GLY A 130 13.16 -14.58 9.65
CA GLY A 130 12.97 -13.21 10.13
C GLY A 130 14.17 -12.27 10.01
N LYS A 131 15.33 -12.75 9.54
CA LYS A 131 16.55 -11.95 9.34
C LYS A 131 16.65 -11.46 7.91
N PHE A 132 16.96 -10.17 7.73
CA PHE A 132 17.21 -9.59 6.41
C PHE A 132 18.37 -10.29 5.70
N LEU A 133 18.17 -10.63 4.44
CA LEU A 133 19.20 -11.21 3.58
C LEU A 133 19.69 -10.22 2.53
N ILE A 134 18.79 -9.76 1.67
CA ILE A 134 19.12 -8.96 0.49
C ILE A 134 17.90 -8.17 0.04
N SER A 135 18.12 -7.00 -0.58
CA SER A 135 17.09 -6.23 -1.26
C SER A 135 17.47 -5.91 -2.70
N ARG A 136 16.46 -5.66 -3.53
CA ARG A 136 16.61 -5.23 -4.93
C ARG A 136 15.55 -4.20 -5.27
N THR A 137 15.97 -3.10 -5.85
CA THR A 137 15.07 -2.12 -6.46
C THR A 137 14.69 -2.57 -7.86
N THR A 138 13.41 -2.46 -8.18
CA THR A 138 12.88 -2.78 -9.51
C THR A 138 12.71 -1.51 -10.34
N GLN A 139 12.55 -1.66 -11.66
CA GLN A 139 12.21 -0.55 -12.55
C GLN A 139 10.75 -0.12 -12.34
N GLU A 140 10.40 1.12 -12.72
CA GLU A 140 9.10 1.77 -12.43
C GLU A 140 7.85 1.01 -12.91
N ASN A 141 7.99 0.09 -13.86
CA ASN A 141 6.90 -0.72 -14.42
C ASN A 141 6.96 -2.20 -14.01
N ILE A 142 7.92 -2.58 -13.17
CA ILE A 142 8.15 -3.97 -12.76
C ILE A 142 7.60 -4.20 -11.37
N HIS A 143 6.72 -5.20 -11.24
CA HIS A 143 6.04 -5.58 -10.00
C HIS A 143 6.74 -6.73 -9.24
N THR A 144 7.82 -7.28 -9.80
CA THR A 144 8.42 -8.54 -9.33
C THR A 144 9.93 -8.45 -9.34
N SER A 145 10.55 -8.91 -8.26
CA SER A 145 12.00 -9.08 -8.15
C SER A 145 12.34 -10.57 -8.05
N ASN A 146 13.36 -11.00 -8.81
CA ASN A 146 13.89 -12.35 -8.76
C ASN A 146 15.25 -12.35 -8.03
N PHE A 147 15.42 -13.29 -7.11
CA PHE A 147 16.61 -13.48 -6.30
C PHE A 147 17.22 -14.84 -6.63
N THR A 148 18.44 -14.83 -7.16
CA THR A 148 19.26 -16.04 -7.31
C THR A 148 20.13 -16.17 -6.07
N LEU A 149 20.01 -17.28 -5.36
CA LEU A 149 20.78 -17.59 -4.16
C LEU A 149 21.73 -18.74 -4.48
N SER A 150 23.04 -18.47 -4.49
CA SER A 150 24.08 -19.48 -4.71
C SER A 150 24.62 -20.09 -3.42
N ASP A 151 24.65 -19.31 -2.33
CA ASP A 151 25.13 -19.72 -1.00
C ASP A 151 24.00 -19.56 0.03
N PHE A 152 22.94 -20.35 -0.11
CA PHE A 152 21.76 -20.26 0.74
C PHE A 152 21.82 -21.21 1.94
N SER A 153 21.07 -20.86 2.97
CA SER A 153 20.88 -21.68 4.17
C SER A 153 19.51 -22.33 4.13
N ALA A 154 19.39 -23.55 4.67
CA ALA A 154 18.07 -24.10 4.95
C ALA A 154 17.33 -23.18 5.93
N GLY A 155 16.04 -22.92 5.67
CA GLY A 155 15.26 -22.00 6.48
C GLY A 155 13.96 -21.57 5.80
N ASN A 156 13.20 -20.73 6.50
CA ASN A 156 11.96 -20.16 5.99
C ASN A 156 12.21 -18.80 5.37
N TYR A 157 11.98 -18.71 4.07
CA TYR A 157 12.12 -17.48 3.31
C TYR A 157 10.80 -16.72 3.26
N THR A 158 10.88 -15.43 3.54
CA THR A 158 9.76 -14.49 3.39
C THR A 158 10.24 -13.24 2.68
N CYS A 159 9.33 -12.45 2.14
CA CYS A 159 9.66 -11.19 1.50
C CYS A 159 8.66 -10.08 1.82
N LYS A 160 9.14 -8.84 1.69
CA LYS A 160 8.38 -7.58 1.76
C LYS A 160 8.78 -6.71 0.59
N TYR A 161 7.94 -5.75 0.25
CA TYR A 161 8.33 -4.67 -0.65
C TYR A 161 8.03 -3.31 -0.04
N THR A 162 8.91 -2.38 -0.33
CA THR A 162 8.84 -0.99 0.13
C THR A 162 8.69 -0.09 -1.07
N THR A 163 7.68 0.77 -1.06
CA THR A 163 7.43 1.75 -2.11
C THR A 163 7.51 3.17 -1.55
N HIS A 164 7.74 4.15 -2.42
CA HIS A 164 7.72 5.56 -2.05
C HIS A 164 6.57 6.24 -2.77
N ILE A 165 5.62 6.78 -2.00
CA ILE A 165 4.48 7.51 -2.54
C ILE A 165 4.52 8.90 -1.94
N ASP A 166 4.73 9.90 -2.80
CA ASP A 166 4.81 11.31 -2.43
C ASP A 166 5.81 11.59 -1.28
N GLY A 167 7.01 11.00 -1.41
CA GLY A 167 8.10 11.17 -0.43
C GLY A 167 7.94 10.40 0.89
N ARG A 168 6.83 9.68 1.09
CA ARG A 168 6.60 8.79 2.23
C ARG A 168 6.95 7.35 1.86
N GLU A 169 7.63 6.66 2.77
CA GLU A 169 7.95 5.24 2.64
C GLU A 169 6.83 4.36 3.20
N PHE A 170 6.43 3.34 2.44
CA PHE A 170 5.46 2.35 2.89
C PHE A 170 5.93 0.93 2.61
N THR A 171 5.77 0.04 3.59
CA THR A 171 6.17 -1.36 3.49
C THR A 171 4.96 -2.27 3.54
N SER A 172 4.92 -3.25 2.64
CA SER A 172 3.85 -4.24 2.59
C SER A 172 3.87 -5.21 3.78
N PRO A 173 2.73 -5.84 4.08
CA PRO A 173 2.71 -7.00 4.97
C PRO A 173 3.68 -8.09 4.48
N GLU A 174 4.28 -8.81 5.44
CA GLU A 174 5.17 -9.94 5.14
C GLU A 174 4.46 -11.01 4.31
N SER A 175 5.15 -11.61 3.34
CA SER A 175 4.62 -12.71 2.54
C SER A 175 4.28 -13.95 3.37
N GLU A 176 3.65 -14.94 2.75
CA GLU A 176 3.72 -16.31 3.25
C GLU A 176 5.19 -16.80 3.28
N ARG A 177 5.44 -17.93 3.94
CA ARG A 177 6.78 -18.54 4.01
C ARG A 177 6.98 -19.61 2.93
N VAL A 178 8.18 -19.65 2.37
CA VAL A 178 8.66 -20.74 1.53
C VAL A 178 9.84 -21.41 2.23
N GLY A 179 9.73 -22.70 2.51
CA GLY A 179 10.81 -23.48 3.10
C GLY A 179 11.80 -23.94 2.03
N ILE A 180 13.09 -23.73 2.29
CA ILE A 180 14.18 -24.37 1.53
C ILE A 180 14.89 -25.34 2.46
N TYR A 181 15.11 -26.56 1.97
CA TYR A 181 15.73 -27.64 2.71
C TYR A 181 16.97 -28.14 1.97
N LEU A 182 18.03 -28.44 2.71
CA LEU A 182 19.25 -29.02 2.15
C LEU A 182 19.23 -30.54 2.30
N TRP A 183 19.64 -31.25 1.25
CA TRP A 183 19.73 -32.71 1.23
C TRP A 183 21.19 -33.19 1.11
N GLY A 184 21.62 -34.09 2.01
CA GLY A 184 22.97 -34.71 2.08
C GLY A 184 24.01 -33.84 2.81
N LYS A 185 24.74 -34.32 3.84
CA LYS A 185 25.45 -35.60 4.00
C LYS A 185 25.15 -36.28 5.35
N ILE A 186 24.45 -37.42 5.35
CA ILE A 186 24.64 -38.47 6.37
C ILE A 186 25.70 -39.40 5.76
N TRP A 187 26.93 -39.35 6.27
CA TRP A 187 27.85 -40.47 6.10
C TRP A 187 27.61 -41.42 7.27
N VAL A 188 27.30 -42.68 6.94
CA VAL A 188 27.35 -43.84 7.85
C VAL A 188 28.77 -44.02 8.36
#